data_AF-A0A9P3JP45-F1
#
_entry.id   AF-A0A9P3JP45-F1
#
_cell.length_a   1.000
_cell.length_b   1.000
_cell.length_c   1.000
_cell.angle_alpha   90.00
_cell.angle_beta   90.00
_cell.angle_gamma   90.00
#
_symmetry.space_group_name_H-M   'P 1'
#
loop_
_entity.id
_entity.type
_entity.pdbx_description
1 polymer ?
#
loop_
_entity_poly.entity_id
_entity_poly.type
_entity_poly.pdbx_seq_one_letter_code
_entity_poly.pdbx_strand_id
1 'polypeptide(L)'
;MRRHPSVASVTLSRTFRPATTDSYNFLELPSTLWTAASTSSSAGDGTVIGIIDTGVWPEHPSFDDTGYSSTLPSGWSGTCPTTSDFTCNNKIIGGGIFYAGFEHRFGRVNLTLDWLSSRDSDGHGTWCTGAAAGNSGVQC
;
A
#
# COMPACT_ATOMS: atom_id res chain seq x y z
N MET A 1 20.65 -35.70 4.30
CA MET A 1 21.22 -34.34 4.12
C MET A 1 22.24 -33.97 5.20
N ARG A 2 21.91 -34.02 6.50
CA ARG A 2 22.82 -33.64 7.63
C ARG A 2 24.16 -34.40 7.76
N ARG A 3 24.33 -35.55 7.10
CA ARG A 3 25.53 -36.39 7.22
C ARG A 3 26.48 -36.29 6.02
N HIS A 4 26.19 -35.39 5.07
CA HIS A 4 27.08 -35.18 3.94
C HIS A 4 28.26 -34.33 4.39
N PRO A 5 29.51 -34.71 4.12
CA PRO A 5 30.71 -34.01 4.62
C PRO A 5 30.81 -32.55 4.15
N SER A 6 30.10 -32.17 3.09
CA SER A 6 30.01 -30.79 2.59
C SER A 6 28.94 -29.92 3.25
N VAL A 7 28.19 -30.42 4.25
CA VAL A 7 27.10 -29.69 4.90
C VAL A 7 27.55 -29.19 6.27
N ALA A 8 27.76 -27.87 6.40
CA ALA A 8 28.23 -27.25 7.65
C ALA A 8 27.13 -27.14 8.74
N SER A 9 25.88 -26.84 8.37
CA SER A 9 24.73 -26.89 9.29
C SER A 9 23.41 -27.07 8.54
N VAL A 10 22.36 -27.49 9.25
CA VAL A 10 21.00 -27.60 8.71
C VAL A 10 20.01 -27.04 9.72
N THR A 11 19.42 -25.90 9.40
CA THR A 11 18.34 -25.26 10.15
C THR A 11 17.01 -25.44 9.42
N LEU A 12 15.93 -25.61 10.19
CA LEU A 12 14.57 -25.63 9.64
C LEU A 12 14.26 -24.27 9.01
N SER A 13 13.81 -24.29 7.76
CA SER A 13 13.24 -23.09 7.14
C SER A 13 12.03 -22.63 7.96
N ARG A 14 11.98 -21.34 8.28
CA ARG A 14 10.86 -20.71 8.98
C ARG A 14 10.18 -19.74 8.04
N THR A 15 8.86 -19.73 8.05
CA THR A 15 8.06 -18.69 7.41
C THR A 15 8.06 -17.47 8.32
N PHE A 16 8.59 -16.36 7.83
CA PHE A 16 8.45 -15.06 8.46
C PHE A 16 7.34 -14.29 7.73
N ARG A 17 6.57 -13.49 8.48
CA ARG A 17 5.62 -12.55 7.92
C ARG A 17 6.28 -11.18 7.82
N PRO A 18 6.19 -10.48 6.67
CA PRO A 18 6.65 -9.10 6.57
C PRO A 18 5.96 -8.25 7.63
N ALA A 19 6.74 -7.52 8.42
CA ALA A 19 6.25 -6.51 9.35
C ALA A 19 6.84 -5.17 8.93
N THR A 20 5.99 -4.22 8.55
CA THR A 20 6.40 -2.86 8.17
C THR A 20 6.58 -1.93 9.37
N THR A 21 6.27 -2.41 10.58
CA THR A 21 6.33 -1.62 11.82
C THR A 21 7.76 -1.25 12.24
N ASP A 22 8.78 -1.91 11.69
CA ASP A 22 10.20 -1.69 12.04
C ASP A 22 11.12 -1.64 10.80
N SER A 23 10.54 -1.66 9.60
CA SER A 23 11.31 -1.74 8.35
C SER A 23 12.21 -0.54 8.14
N TYR A 24 11.82 0.65 8.62
CA TYR A 24 12.64 1.86 8.54
C TYR A 24 13.92 1.76 9.39
N ASN A 25 13.85 1.13 10.57
CA ASN A 25 15.02 0.88 11.42
C ASN A 25 15.89 -0.22 10.78
N PHE A 26 15.28 -1.28 10.26
CA PHE A 26 15.99 -2.35 9.55
C PHE A 26 16.75 -1.84 8.32
N LEU A 27 16.17 -0.90 7.57
CA LEU A 27 16.79 -0.27 6.41
C LEU A 27 17.80 0.84 6.79
N GLU A 28 18.03 1.06 8.08
CA GLU A 28 18.92 2.09 8.62
C GLU A 28 18.62 3.48 8.03
N LEU A 29 17.32 3.77 7.78
CA LEU A 29 16.93 5.10 7.35
C LEU A 29 17.41 6.11 8.40
N PRO A 30 18.03 7.24 8.01
CA PRO A 30 18.58 8.18 8.97
C PRO A 30 17.52 8.54 10.01
N SER A 31 17.82 8.27 11.28
CA SER A 31 16.87 8.42 12.37
C SER A 31 16.32 9.85 12.44
N THR A 32 17.09 10.84 12.01
CA THR A 32 16.66 12.23 11.87
C THR A 32 15.60 12.44 10.79
N LEU A 33 15.71 11.76 9.64
CA LEU A 33 14.71 11.82 8.56
C LEU A 33 13.43 11.08 8.96
N TRP A 34 13.54 9.88 9.53
CA TRP A 34 12.36 9.14 9.96
C TRP A 34 11.67 9.82 11.15
N THR A 35 12.41 10.34 12.12
CA THR A 35 11.82 11.11 13.23
C THR A 35 11.14 12.37 12.70
N ALA A 36 11.79 13.13 11.80
CA ALA A 36 11.17 14.29 11.17
C ALA A 36 9.91 13.91 10.38
N ALA A 37 9.91 12.81 9.63
CA ALA A 37 8.75 12.36 8.85
C ALA A 37 7.62 11.77 9.71
N SER A 38 7.96 11.05 10.79
CA SER A 38 6.96 10.41 11.66
C SER A 38 6.35 11.36 12.69
N THR A 39 7.01 12.48 12.99
CA THR A 39 6.54 13.51 13.95
C THR A 39 6.04 14.79 13.29
N SER A 40 6.39 15.04 12.03
CA SER A 40 5.86 16.20 11.29
C SER A 40 4.44 15.93 10.81
N SER A 41 3.52 16.82 11.15
CA SER A 41 2.15 16.82 10.61
C SER A 41 2.09 17.16 9.11
N SER A 42 3.21 17.56 8.49
CA SER A 42 3.32 17.90 7.07
C SER A 42 4.30 17.00 6.30
N ALA A 43 4.66 15.83 6.86
CA ALA A 43 5.56 14.91 6.19
C ALA A 43 5.00 14.45 4.83
N GLY A 44 5.68 14.84 3.75
CA GLY A 44 5.26 14.53 2.39
C GLY A 44 4.05 15.33 1.89
N ASP A 45 3.59 16.36 2.62
CA ASP A 45 2.46 17.19 2.20
C ASP A 45 2.71 17.83 0.83
N GLY A 46 1.67 17.88 0.00
CA GLY A 46 1.73 18.31 -1.40
C GLY A 46 2.38 17.30 -2.37
N THR A 47 2.92 16.18 -1.89
CA THR A 47 3.46 15.10 -2.75
C THR A 47 2.41 14.02 -3.00
N VAL A 48 2.25 13.61 -4.26
CA VAL A 48 1.34 12.53 -4.65
C VAL A 48 2.15 11.32 -5.11
N ILE A 49 1.85 10.15 -4.54
CA ILE A 49 2.50 8.87 -4.89
C ILE A 49 1.48 8.01 -5.65
N GLY A 50 1.80 7.65 -6.90
CA GLY A 50 1.00 6.73 -7.69
C GLY A 50 1.45 5.28 -7.49
N ILE A 51 0.52 4.40 -7.12
CA ILE A 51 0.77 2.97 -6.92
C ILE A 51 0.01 2.19 -8.00
N ILE A 52 0.74 1.42 -8.81
CA ILE A 52 0.17 0.53 -9.83
C ILE A 52 0.25 -0.90 -9.28
N ASP A 53 -0.87 -1.38 -8.75
CA ASP A 53 -0.96 -2.66 -8.05
C ASP A 53 -2.38 -3.24 -8.18
N THR A 54 -2.73 -4.20 -7.33
CA THR A 54 -4.03 -4.89 -7.22
C THR A 54 -5.18 -4.00 -6.70
N GLY A 55 -4.88 -2.77 -6.26
CA GLY A 55 -5.86 -1.81 -5.75
C GLY A 55 -5.47 -1.25 -4.39
N VAL A 56 -6.42 -0.67 -3.69
CA VAL A 56 -6.27 -0.29 -2.27
C VAL A 56 -7.58 -0.53 -1.51
N TRP A 57 -7.48 -0.94 -0.24
CA TRP A 57 -8.62 -1.05 0.67
C TRP A 57 -8.81 0.28 1.43
N PRO A 58 -9.72 1.17 0.99
CA PRO A 58 -9.77 2.55 1.50
C PRO A 58 -10.19 2.64 2.97
N GLU A 59 -10.87 1.63 3.51
CA GLU A 59 -11.27 1.60 4.93
C GLU A 59 -10.13 1.17 5.88
N HIS A 60 -8.94 0.85 5.36
CA HIS A 60 -7.83 0.44 6.23
C HIS A 60 -7.36 1.65 7.06
N PRO A 61 -7.10 1.51 8.38
CA PRO A 61 -6.74 2.63 9.25
C PRO A 61 -5.50 3.42 8.82
N SER A 62 -4.60 2.80 8.04
CA SER A 62 -3.47 3.48 7.40
C SER A 62 -3.86 4.59 6.43
N PHE A 63 -5.11 4.62 5.99
CA PHE A 63 -5.64 5.60 5.05
C PHE A 63 -6.73 6.50 5.65
N ASP A 64 -6.88 6.49 6.97
CA ASP A 64 -7.72 7.45 7.68
C ASP A 64 -7.27 8.88 7.35
N ASP A 65 -8.22 9.73 6.97
CA ASP A 65 -7.95 11.09 6.53
C ASP A 65 -8.26 12.14 7.60
N THR A 66 -8.40 11.73 8.86
CA THR A 66 -8.57 12.66 9.98
C THR A 66 -7.38 13.61 10.06
N GLY A 67 -7.65 14.91 9.97
CA GLY A 67 -6.61 15.94 10.00
C GLY A 67 -5.99 16.28 8.64
N TYR A 68 -6.39 15.60 7.55
CA TYR A 68 -6.00 15.97 6.20
C TYR A 68 -6.86 17.11 5.65
N SER A 69 -6.24 17.96 4.83
CA SER A 69 -6.94 19.04 4.12
C SER A 69 -7.83 18.48 3.03
N SER A 70 -9.05 19.01 2.89
CA SER A 70 -9.91 18.71 1.74
C SER A 70 -9.46 19.39 0.44
N THR A 71 -8.44 20.25 0.51
CA THR A 71 -7.84 20.87 -0.66
C THR A 71 -6.79 19.93 -1.26
N LEU A 72 -7.02 19.50 -2.50
CA LEU A 72 -6.07 18.64 -3.21
C LEU A 72 -4.77 19.37 -3.55
N PRO A 73 -3.63 18.66 -3.66
CA PRO A 73 -2.34 19.25 -4.03
C PRO A 73 -2.40 20.03 -5.35
N SER A 74 -1.66 21.14 -5.42
CA SER A 74 -1.57 21.94 -6.65
C SER A 74 -1.02 21.10 -7.81
N GLY A 75 -1.69 21.16 -8.97
CA GLY A 75 -1.31 20.38 -10.15
C GLY A 75 -1.85 18.94 -10.18
N TRP A 76 -2.51 18.47 -9.11
CA TRP A 76 -3.27 17.23 -9.16
C TRP A 76 -4.44 17.35 -10.15
N SER A 77 -4.52 16.41 -11.08
CA SER A 77 -5.55 16.34 -12.12
C SER A 77 -6.12 14.93 -12.28
N GLY A 78 -5.81 14.03 -11.35
CA GLY A 78 -6.38 12.69 -11.33
C GLY A 78 -7.84 12.70 -10.90
N THR A 79 -8.50 11.59 -11.15
CA THR A 79 -9.92 11.39 -10.83
C THR A 79 -10.10 10.42 -9.69
N CYS A 80 -11.22 10.56 -8.98
CA CYS A 80 -11.73 9.49 -8.15
C CYS A 80 -13.05 8.95 -8.72
N PRO A 81 -13.04 7.79 -9.40
CA PRO A 81 -14.25 7.13 -9.83
C PRO A 81 -14.99 6.58 -8.61
N THR A 82 -16.03 7.29 -8.17
CA THR A 82 -16.90 6.80 -7.10
C THR A 82 -17.74 5.63 -7.62
N THR A 83 -17.63 4.51 -6.93
CA THR A 83 -18.42 3.29 -7.17
C THR A 83 -19.08 2.87 -5.85
N SER A 84 -19.96 1.87 -5.89
CA SER A 84 -20.61 1.36 -4.67
C SER A 84 -19.63 0.80 -3.65
N ASP A 85 -18.46 0.38 -4.10
CA ASP A 85 -17.44 -0.32 -3.32
C ASP A 85 -16.14 0.49 -3.19
N PHE A 86 -15.98 1.62 -3.87
CA PHE A 86 -14.77 2.45 -3.76
C PHE A 86 -15.09 3.93 -3.75
N THR A 87 -14.58 4.63 -2.73
CA THR A 87 -14.67 6.09 -2.60
C THR A 87 -13.35 6.63 -2.05
N CYS A 88 -12.85 7.70 -2.65
CA CYS A 88 -11.67 8.41 -2.19
C CYS A 88 -11.98 9.28 -0.97
N ASN A 89 -10.93 9.63 -0.25
CA ASN A 89 -10.97 10.56 0.85
C ASN A 89 -9.81 11.58 0.69
N ASN A 90 -9.50 12.33 1.75
CA ASN A 90 -8.42 13.33 1.67
C ASN A 90 -7.00 12.72 1.77
N LYS A 91 -6.90 11.40 1.94
CA LYS A 91 -5.63 10.63 1.95
C LYS A 91 -5.42 9.85 0.66
N ILE A 92 -6.39 9.02 0.27
CA ILE A 92 -6.47 8.38 -1.05
C ILE A 92 -7.24 9.33 -1.95
N ILE A 93 -6.54 10.16 -2.72
CA ILE A 93 -7.15 11.25 -3.50
C ILE A 93 -7.55 10.87 -4.93
N GLY A 94 -7.27 9.64 -5.36
CA GLY A 94 -7.58 9.18 -6.71
C GLY A 94 -7.54 7.66 -6.85
N GLY A 95 -8.16 7.18 -7.92
CA GLY A 95 -8.21 5.76 -8.27
C GLY A 95 -8.44 5.57 -9.77
N GLY A 96 -7.90 4.48 -10.31
CA GLY A 96 -8.16 4.03 -11.67
C GLY A 96 -7.98 2.52 -11.78
N ILE A 97 -8.59 1.93 -12.81
CA ILE A 97 -8.43 0.51 -13.13
C ILE A 97 -8.04 0.34 -14.59
N PHE A 98 -7.19 -0.65 -14.86
CA PHE A 98 -6.65 -0.93 -16.19
C PHE A 98 -6.76 -2.42 -16.49
N TYR A 99 -7.97 -2.89 -16.82
CA TYR A 99 -8.28 -4.33 -16.93
C TYR A 99 -8.47 -4.83 -18.37
N ALA A 100 -8.54 -3.94 -19.36
CA ALA A 100 -8.80 -4.33 -20.76
C ALA A 100 -7.77 -5.34 -21.31
N GLY A 101 -6.49 -5.18 -20.95
CA GLY A 101 -5.43 -6.11 -21.34
C GLY A 101 -5.58 -7.49 -20.67
N PHE A 102 -6.03 -7.52 -19.42
CA PHE A 102 -6.35 -8.77 -18.72
C PHE A 102 -7.51 -9.47 -19.41
N GLU A 103 -8.61 -8.76 -19.67
CA GLU A 103 -9.80 -9.36 -20.29
C GLU A 103 -9.54 -9.88 -21.70
N HIS A 104 -8.70 -9.19 -22.46
CA HIS A 104 -8.27 -9.65 -23.77
C HIS A 104 -7.54 -11.00 -23.71
N ARG A 105 -6.75 -11.24 -22.67
CA ARG A 105 -5.90 -12.45 -22.54
C ARG A 105 -6.57 -13.59 -21.77
N PHE A 106 -7.33 -13.28 -20.72
CA PHE A 106 -7.83 -14.26 -19.76
C PHE A 106 -9.37 -14.34 -19.71
N GLY A 107 -10.06 -13.48 -20.46
CA GLY A 107 -11.52 -13.36 -20.41
C GLY A 107 -11.97 -12.42 -19.28
N ARG A 108 -13.30 -12.29 -19.13
CA ARG A 108 -13.92 -11.31 -18.23
C ARG A 108 -13.44 -11.47 -16.78
N VAL A 109 -13.31 -10.32 -16.09
CA VAL A 109 -13.02 -10.31 -14.65
C VAL A 109 -14.07 -11.10 -13.89
N ASN A 110 -13.63 -11.98 -12.99
CA ASN A 110 -14.54 -12.73 -12.13
C ASN A 110 -14.93 -11.89 -10.92
N LEU A 111 -16.12 -11.28 -10.98
CA LEU A 111 -16.65 -10.39 -9.95
C LEU A 111 -16.99 -11.07 -8.61
N THR A 112 -16.86 -12.40 -8.52
CA THR A 112 -16.95 -13.09 -7.22
C THR A 112 -15.63 -13.13 -6.47
N LEU A 113 -14.51 -12.84 -7.16
CA LEU A 113 -13.17 -12.84 -6.60
C LEU A 113 -12.52 -11.45 -6.61
N ASP A 114 -13.00 -10.54 -7.45
CA ASP A 114 -12.37 -9.25 -7.68
C ASP A 114 -13.39 -8.13 -7.98
N TRP A 115 -12.91 -6.89 -8.05
CA TRP A 115 -13.71 -5.69 -8.25
C TRP A 115 -13.46 -5.05 -9.62
N LEU A 116 -14.50 -4.48 -10.22
CA LEU A 116 -14.34 -3.52 -11.33
C LEU A 116 -14.26 -2.09 -10.78
N SER A 117 -13.41 -1.91 -9.77
CA SER A 117 -13.12 -0.63 -9.12
C SER A 117 -11.67 -0.66 -8.60
N SER A 118 -11.19 0.46 -8.06
CA SER A 118 -9.85 0.51 -7.46
C SER A 118 -9.76 -0.18 -6.09
N ARG A 119 -10.83 -0.85 -5.63
CA ARG A 119 -10.81 -1.65 -4.41
C ARG A 119 -9.89 -2.86 -4.58
N ASP A 120 -9.09 -3.11 -3.55
CA ASP A 120 -8.23 -4.29 -3.46
C ASP A 120 -9.01 -5.55 -3.05
N SER A 121 -8.79 -6.66 -3.75
CA SER A 121 -9.32 -7.99 -3.41
C SER A 121 -8.22 -8.98 -2.96
N ASP A 122 -6.95 -8.64 -3.15
CA ASP A 122 -5.79 -9.50 -2.87
C ASP A 122 -5.10 -9.08 -1.57
N GLY A 123 -4.89 -7.78 -1.38
CA GLY A 123 -4.22 -7.19 -0.22
C GLY A 123 -2.80 -6.70 -0.51
N HIS A 124 -2.16 -7.17 -1.59
CA HIS A 124 -0.82 -6.73 -1.99
C HIS A 124 -0.77 -5.22 -2.23
N GLY A 125 -1.76 -4.66 -2.93
CA GLY A 125 -1.81 -3.23 -3.26
C GLY A 125 -2.04 -2.36 -2.03
N THR A 126 -2.90 -2.79 -1.12
CA THR A 126 -3.10 -2.16 0.19
C THR A 126 -1.80 -2.14 1.00
N TRP A 127 -1.06 -3.26 1.03
CA TRP A 127 0.21 -3.34 1.74
C TRP A 127 1.27 -2.41 1.12
N CYS A 128 1.42 -2.44 -0.21
CA CYS A 128 2.33 -1.55 -0.94
C CYS A 128 2.01 -0.08 -0.69
N THR A 129 0.74 0.29 -0.75
CA THR A 129 0.27 1.66 -0.51
C THR A 129 0.52 2.09 0.94
N GLY A 130 0.25 1.20 1.90
CA GLY A 130 0.52 1.46 3.32
C GLY A 130 2.02 1.60 3.62
N ALA A 131 2.87 0.79 2.99
CA ALA A 131 4.32 0.90 3.13
C ALA A 131 4.88 2.21 2.54
N ALA A 132 4.31 2.68 1.44
CA ALA A 132 4.75 3.91 0.78
C ALA A 132 4.23 5.19 1.44
N ALA A 133 2.96 5.20 1.85
CA ALA A 133 2.25 6.42 2.24
C ALA A 133 1.25 6.25 3.40
N GLY A 134 1.28 5.12 4.12
CA GLY A 134 0.39 4.91 5.26
C GLY A 134 0.64 5.87 6.42
N ASN A 135 -0.41 6.14 7.20
CA ASN A 135 -0.29 6.91 8.44
C ASN A 135 0.68 6.23 9.42
N SER A 136 1.43 7.04 10.17
CA SER A 136 2.30 6.57 11.25
C SER A 136 1.47 6.15 12.47
N GLY A 137 2.02 5.26 13.31
CA GLY A 137 1.41 4.88 14.59
C GLY A 137 0.14 4.03 14.50
N VAL A 138 -0.20 3.53 13.32
CA VAL A 138 -1.34 2.64 13.10
C VAL A 138 -1.06 1.27 13.72
N GLN A 139 -1.96 0.78 14.58
CA GLN A 139 -1.86 -0.54 15.18
C GLN A 139 -2.29 -1.63 14.18
N CYS A 140 -1.49 -2.70 14.10
CA CYS A 140 -1.79 -3.90 13.31
C CYS A 140 -2.67 -4.89 14.07
#